data_AF-T0YRM0-F1
#
_entry.id   AF-T0YRM0-F1
#
_cell.length_a   1.000
_cell.length_b   1.000
_cell.length_c   1.000
_cell.angle_alpha   90.00
_cell.angle_beta   90.00
_cell.angle_gamma   90.00
#
_symmetry.space_group_name_H-M   'P 1'
#
loop_
_entity.id
_entity.type
_entity.pdbx_description
1 polymer ?
#
loop_
_entity_poly.entity_id
_entity_poly.type
_entity_poly.pdbx_seq_one_letter_code
_entity_poly.pdbx_strand_id
1 'polypeptide(L)' 'GIWAQLLIQAEAVGVVIVWTAVVAAIGFYLVKHTIGLRVSEEDEREGLDTTIHGERAYDM' A
#
# COMPACT_ATOMS: atom_id res chain seq x y z
N GLY A 1 -13.18 13.17 32.72
CA GLY A 1 -12.06 12.55 33.47
C GLY A 1 -11.17 11.77 32.52
N ILE A 2 -9.99 11.33 32.98
CA ILE A 2 -8.98 10.65 32.14
C ILE A 2 -9.54 9.44 31.38
N TRP A 3 -10.41 8.65 32.02
CA TRP A 3 -11.06 7.49 31.39
C TRP A 3 -11.98 7.85 30.22
N ALA A 4 -12.72 8.96 30.31
CA ALA A 4 -13.56 9.43 29.21
C ALA A 4 -12.71 9.92 28.03
N GLN A 5 -11.59 10.61 28.32
CA GLN A 5 -10.65 11.04 27.28
C GLN A 5 -9.99 9.85 26.57
N LEU A 6 -9.60 8.81 27.32
CA LEU A 6 -9.01 7.61 26.72
C LEU A 6 -9.96 6.94 25.71
N LEU A 7 -11.25 6.84 26.02
CA LEU A 7 -12.25 6.27 25.12
C LEU A 7 -12.45 7.10 23.85
N ILE A 8 -12.51 8.43 23.97
CA ILE A 8 -12.65 9.35 22.83
C ILE A 8 -11.44 9.22 21.88
N GLN A 9 -10.23 9.14 22.43
CA GLN A 9 -9.02 8.99 21.61
C GLN A 9 -8.96 7.62 20.93
N ALA A 10 -9.37 6.55 21.63
CA ALA A 10 -9.45 5.21 21.03
C ALA A 10 -10.44 5.15 19.87
N GLU A 11 -11.60 5.81 20.00
CA GLU A 11 -12.58 5.95 18.92
C GLU A 11 -11.97 6.70 17.73
N ALA A 12 -11.31 7.84 17.95
CA ALA A 12 -10.68 8.62 16.89
C ALA A 12 -9.64 7.79 16.11
N VAL A 13 -8.79 7.04 16.81
CA VAL A 13 -7.82 6.12 16.19
C VAL A 13 -8.54 5.02 15.39
N GLY A 14 -9.58 4.42 15.97
CA GLY A 14 -10.39 3.39 15.29
C GLY A 14 -11.00 3.90 13.98
N VAL A 15 -11.57 5.12 14.01
CA VAL A 15 -12.14 5.76 12.81
C VAL A 15 -11.08 5.98 11.74
N VAL A 16 -9.90 6.48 12.11
CA VAL A 16 -8.80 6.70 11.14
C VAL A 16 -8.34 5.37 10.53
N ILE A 17 -8.16 4.32 11.33
CA ILE A 17 -7.78 2.99 10.83
C ILE A 17 -8.80 2.48 9.82
N VAL A 18 -10.09 2.50 10.19
CA VAL A 18 -11.15 1.97 9.31
C VAL A 18 -11.26 2.79 8.03
N TRP A 19 -11.28 4.12 8.14
CA TRP A 19 -11.40 5.00 6.99
C TRP A 19 -10.24 4.82 6.01
N THR A 20 -9.01 4.87 6.51
CA THR A 20 -7.81 4.73 5.67
C THR A 20 -7.72 3.35 5.03
N ALA A 21 -8.02 2.29 5.78
CA ALA A 21 -8.03 0.93 5.25
C ALA A 21 -9.07 0.75 4.14
N VAL A 22 -10.29 1.25 4.33
CA VAL A 22 -11.37 1.12 3.34
C VAL A 22 -11.05 1.91 2.06
N VAL A 23 -10.66 3.17 2.20
CA VAL A 23 -10.35 4.02 1.04
C VAL A 23 -9.15 3.47 0.28
N ALA A 24 -8.08 3.06 0.98
CA ALA A 24 -6.92 2.44 0.35
C ALA A 24 -7.28 1.12 -0.34
N ALA A 25 -8.06 0.25 0.32
CA ALA A 25 -8.51 -1.00 -0.27
C ALA A 25 -9.28 -0.75 -1.58
N ILE A 26 -10.27 0.15 -1.57
CA ILE A 26 -11.03 0.50 -2.78
C ILE A 26 -10.08 0.98 -3.88
N GLY A 27 -9.17 1.91 -3.58
CA GLY A 27 -8.21 2.43 -4.54
C GLY A 27 -7.30 1.35 -5.14
N PHE A 28 -6.70 0.51 -4.30
CA PHE A 28 -5.84 -0.59 -4.76
C PHE A 28 -6.59 -1.63 -5.57
N TYR A 29 -7.82 -1.98 -5.18
CA TYR A 29 -8.63 -2.92 -5.94
C TYR A 29 -9.06 -2.34 -7.29
N LEU A 30 -9.40 -1.05 -7.37
CA LEU A 30 -9.70 -0.38 -8.64
C LEU A 30 -8.49 -0.40 -9.57
N VAL A 31 -7.31 0.01 -9.09
CA VAL A 31 -6.08 0.01 -9.89
C VAL A 31 -5.72 -1.41 -10.34
N LYS A 32 -5.82 -2.39 -9.44
CA LYS A 32 -5.54 -3.80 -9.73
C LYS A 32 -6.37 -4.35 -10.89
N HIS A 33 -7.65 -3.97 -10.99
CA HIS A 33 -8.56 -4.48 -12.02
C HIS A 33 -8.59 -3.65 -13.31
N THR A 34 -8.10 -2.41 -13.27
CA THR A 34 -8.16 -1.51 -14.44
C THR A 34 -6.85 -1.48 -15.22
N ILE A 35 -5.72 -1.26 -14.56
CA ILE A 35 -4.40 -1.08 -15.20
C ILE A 35 -3.35 -2.08 -14.71
N GLY A 36 -3.61 -2.79 -13.61
CA GLY A 36 -2.65 -3.68 -12.97
C GLY A 36 -1.83 -2.96 -11.91
N LEU A 37 -1.83 -3.48 -10.68
CA LEU A 37 -1.17 -2.85 -9.52
C LEU A 37 0.28 -3.33 -9.31
N ARG A 38 0.61 -4.54 -9.78
CA ARG A 38 1.90 -5.21 -9.56
C ARG A 38 2.40 -5.76 -10.88
N VAL A 39 3.72 -5.76 -11.06
CA VAL A 39 4.41 -6.40 -12.18
C VAL A 39 4.22 -7.92 -12.19
N SER A 40 4.66 -8.58 -13.25
CA SER A 40 4.64 -10.05 -13.31
C SER A 40 5.61 -10.66 -12.28
N GLU A 41 5.39 -11.92 -11.88
CA GLU A 41 6.31 -12.62 -10.97
C GLU A 41 7.71 -12.81 -11.56
N GLU A 42 7.81 -12.90 -12.90
CA GLU A 42 9.09 -12.98 -13.61
C GLU A 42 9.85 -11.66 -13.50
N ASP A 43 9.17 -10.54 -13.80
CA ASP A 43 9.78 -9.21 -13.72
C ASP A 43 10.22 -8.86 -12.30
N GLU A 44 9.46 -9.29 -11.29
CA GLU A 44 9.78 -9.09 -9.89
C GLU A 44 11.00 -9.91 -9.44
N ARG A 45 11.22 -11.10 -10.03
CA ARG A 45 12.39 -11.96 -9.75
C ARG A 45 13.65 -11.46 -10.45
N GLU A 46 13.53 -10.98 -11.68
CA GLU A 46 14.65 -10.43 -12.45
C GLU A 46 15.08 -9.05 -11.92
N GLY A 47 14.14 -8.29 -11.35
CA GLY A 47 14.36 -7.01 -10.70
C GLY A 47 13.90 -5.84 -11.55
N LEU A 48 13.22 -4.89 -10.90
CA LEU A 48 12.57 -3.74 -11.56
C LEU A 48 13.55 -2.77 -12.23
N ASP A 49 14.78 -2.71 -11.73
CA ASP A 49 15.84 -1.92 -12.37
C ASP A 49 16.11 -2.49 -13.77
N THR A 50 16.26 -3.81 -13.89
CA THR A 50 16.48 -4.48 -15.18
C THR A 50 15.22 -4.43 -16.06
N THR A 51 14.05 -4.78 -15.50
CA THR A 51 12.84 -5.04 -16.30
C THR A 51 12.02 -3.80 -16.64
N ILE A 52 12.06 -2.75 -15.82
CA ILE A 52 11.34 -1.49 -16.08
C ILE A 52 12.28 -0.37 -16.48
N HIS A 53 13.49 -0.32 -15.91
CA HIS A 53 14.40 0.81 -16.11
C HIS A 53 15.54 0.48 -17.09
N GLY A 54 15.76 -0.80 -17.43
CA GLY A 54 16.84 -1.24 -18.32
C GLY A 54 18.24 -1.06 -17.73
N GLU A 55 18.33 -0.91 -16.41
CA GLU A 55 19.55 -0.60 -15.66
C GLU A 55 19.88 -1.73 -14.69
N ARG A 56 21.17 -1.91 -14.38
CA ARG A 56 21.60 -2.74 -13.25
C ARG A 56 22.18 -1.80 -12.20
N ALA A 57 21.64 -1.82 -10.98
CA ALA A 57 22.10 -0.92 -9.91
C ALA A 57 23.60 -1.05 -9.61
N TYR A 58 24.17 -2.24 -9.85
CA TYR A 58 25.59 -2.52 -9.74
C TYR A 58 26.05 -3.37 -10.92
N ASP A 59 27.03 -2.87 -11.67
CA ASP A 59 27.86 -3.68 -12.54
C ASP A 59 28.96 -4.32 -11.67
N MET A 60 28.91 -5.65 -11.50
CA MET A 60 30.04 -6.44 -10.98
C MET A 60 30.90 -6.95 -12.14
#